data_AF-A0A0E3P7U4-F1
#
_entry.id   AF-A0A0E3P7U4-F1
#
_cell.length_a   1.000
_cell.length_b   1.000
_cell.length_c   1.000
_cell.angle_alpha   90.00
_cell.angle_beta   90.00
_cell.angle_gamma   90.00
#
_symmetry.space_group_name_H-M   'P 1'
#
loop_
_entity.id
_entity.type
_entity.pdbx_description
1 polymer ?
#
loop_
_entity_poly.entity_id
_entity_poly.type
_entity_poly.pdbx_seq_one_letter_code
_entity_poly.pdbx_strand_id
1 'polypeptide(L)'
;MEKIRKKKRKQNKVKNMKIEILGTGCAKCKKTKEAIEKVLAETGKKAEVVKVEDIETILNYGVMVTPAVVVDGEVKIAGKVPDEKEIKKWIE
;
A
#
# COMPACT_ATOMS: atom_id res chain seq x y z
N MET A 1 21.25 34.16 -2.70
CA MET A 1 20.76 33.73 -1.37
C MET A 1 19.24 33.78 -1.49
N GLU A 2 18.44 32.76 -1.31
CA GLU A 2 18.59 31.50 -0.59
C GLU A 2 17.50 30.54 -1.12
N LYS A 3 17.86 29.27 -1.18
CA LYS A 3 17.13 28.17 -1.82
C LYS A 3 15.75 27.97 -1.16
N ILE A 4 14.64 28.07 -1.89
CA ILE A 4 13.42 27.32 -1.53
C ILE A 4 12.78 26.65 -2.76
N ARG A 5 13.34 25.47 -3.03
CA ARG A 5 12.64 24.21 -3.34
C ARG A 5 11.88 24.13 -4.67
N LYS A 6 12.66 23.70 -5.67
CA LYS A 6 12.33 22.53 -6.52
C LYS A 6 11.37 21.56 -5.78
N LYS A 7 10.11 21.40 -6.22
CA LYS A 7 9.28 20.16 -6.17
C LYS A 7 7.79 20.45 -6.44
N LYS A 8 7.43 20.89 -7.64
CA LYS A 8 6.07 20.65 -8.20
C LYS A 8 6.15 20.37 -9.70
N ARG A 9 7.09 19.50 -10.09
CA ARG A 9 7.03 18.81 -11.38
C ARG A 9 6.49 17.41 -11.11
N LYS A 10 5.50 17.00 -11.90
CA LYS A 10 4.81 15.69 -11.93
C LYS A 10 3.52 15.60 -11.08
N GLN A 11 2.53 16.42 -11.41
CA GLN A 11 1.16 15.87 -11.54
C GLN A 11 1.08 15.18 -12.90
N ASN A 12 1.87 14.11 -13.09
CA ASN A 12 1.57 13.17 -14.16
C ASN A 12 0.47 12.30 -13.60
N LYS A 13 -0.72 12.45 -14.18
CA LYS A 13 -1.90 11.62 -13.99
C LYS A 13 -1.60 10.20 -14.50
N VAL A 14 -0.67 9.51 -13.86
CA VAL A 14 -0.59 8.06 -13.97
C VAL A 14 -1.78 7.55 -13.18
N LYS A 15 -2.57 6.65 -13.77
CA LYS A 15 -3.49 5.79 -13.01
C LYS A 15 -2.60 5.04 -12.02
N ASN A 16 -2.42 5.62 -10.83
CA ASN A 16 -1.54 5.09 -9.80
C ASN A 16 -2.42 4.24 -8.90
N MET A 17 -2.27 2.93 -9.05
CA MET A 17 -2.86 1.96 -8.16
C MET A 17 -2.36 2.26 -6.75
N LYS A 18 -3.23 2.62 -5.80
CA LYS A 18 -2.78 2.99 -4.44
C LYS A 18 -2.92 1.77 -3.53
N ILE A 19 -1.83 1.33 -2.91
CA ILE A 19 -1.84 0.17 -2.01
C ILE A 19 -1.51 0.65 -0.60
N GLU A 20 -2.46 0.55 0.32
CA GLU A 20 -2.31 1.00 1.69
C GLU A 20 -2.24 -0.21 2.62
N ILE A 21 -1.15 -0.31 3.39
CA ILE A 21 -0.94 -1.38 4.35
C ILE A 21 -1.28 -0.83 5.72
N LEU A 22 -2.45 -1.22 6.20
CA LEU A 22 -3.02 -0.88 7.48
C LEU A 22 -2.44 -1.81 8.56
N GLY A 23 -1.55 -1.29 9.41
CA GLY A 23 -1.03 -2.06 10.53
C GLY A 23 0.11 -1.41 11.29
N THR A 24 0.15 -1.67 12.59
CA THR A 24 1.09 -1.11 13.58
C THR A 24 2.52 -1.66 13.49
N GLY A 25 2.95 -2.14 12.31
CA GLY A 25 4.36 -2.42 12.04
C GLY A 25 4.88 -3.80 12.46
N CYS A 26 4.02 -4.79 12.70
CA CYS A 26 4.43 -6.17 12.97
C CYS A 26 5.30 -6.76 11.84
N ALA A 27 6.14 -7.77 12.15
CA ALA A 27 6.98 -8.46 11.16
C ALA A 27 6.20 -9.00 9.95
N LYS A 28 4.94 -9.39 10.18
CA LYS A 28 3.98 -9.80 9.14
C LYS A 28 3.67 -8.67 8.14
N CYS A 29 3.47 -7.43 8.59
CA CYS A 29 3.19 -6.27 7.73
C CYS A 29 4.37 -5.95 6.81
N LYS A 30 5.60 -6.09 7.32
CA LYS A 30 6.82 -5.89 6.53
C LYS A 30 6.91 -6.90 5.38
N LYS A 31 6.70 -8.18 5.68
CA LYS A 31 6.66 -9.24 4.64
C LYS A 31 5.61 -8.97 3.56
N THR A 32 4.41 -8.54 3.96
CA THR A 32 3.35 -8.16 3.01
C THR A 32 3.80 -7.03 2.09
N LYS A 33 4.43 -6.00 2.65
CA LYS A 33 4.98 -4.88 1.88
C LYS A 33 6.03 -5.35 0.87
N GLU A 34 7.00 -6.12 1.32
CA GLU A 34 8.08 -6.64 0.47
C GLU A 34 7.53 -7.50 -0.68
N ALA A 35 6.55 -8.36 -0.39
CA ALA A 35 5.89 -9.17 -1.41
C ALA A 35 5.13 -8.30 -2.43
N ILE A 36 4.43 -7.26 -1.99
CA ILE A 36 3.77 -6.29 -2.88
C ILE A 36 4.79 -5.57 -3.76
N GLU A 37 5.87 -5.04 -3.17
CA GLU A 37 6.94 -4.36 -3.92
C GLU A 37 7.59 -5.28 -4.95
N LYS A 38 7.81 -6.55 -4.59
CA LYS A 38 8.34 -7.57 -5.50
C LYS A 38 7.37 -7.85 -6.66
N VAL A 39 6.08 -8.08 -6.37
CA VAL A 39 5.07 -8.34 -7.41
C VAL A 39 4.92 -7.14 -8.35
N LEU A 40 4.94 -5.92 -7.84
CA LEU A 40 4.93 -4.69 -8.65
C LEU A 40 6.14 -4.59 -9.57
N ALA A 41 7.33 -4.95 -9.06
CA ALA A 41 8.54 -5.00 -9.86
C ALA A 41 8.47 -6.09 -10.94
N GLU A 42 7.90 -7.26 -10.64
CA GLU A 42 7.69 -8.35 -11.60
C GLU A 42 6.66 -8.02 -12.68
N THR A 43 5.53 -7.41 -12.32
CA THR A 43 4.46 -7.03 -13.27
C THR A 43 4.74 -5.73 -14.01
N GLY A 44 5.76 -4.95 -13.60
CA GLY A 44 6.08 -3.65 -14.16
C GLY A 44 5.01 -2.58 -13.88
N LYS A 45 4.05 -2.86 -12.99
CA LYS A 45 2.99 -1.92 -12.62
C LYS A 45 3.50 -0.92 -11.59
N LYS A 46 3.06 0.33 -11.72
CA LYS A 46 3.38 1.40 -10.79
C LYS A 46 2.25 1.55 -9.80
N ALA A 47 2.45 1.06 -8.59
CA ALA A 47 1.56 1.31 -7.46
C ALA A 47 2.25 2.16 -6.40
N GLU A 48 1.46 2.96 -5.68
CA GLU A 48 1.91 3.74 -4.54
C GLU A 48 1.68 2.95 -3.26
N VAL A 49 2.75 2.43 -2.66
CA VAL A 49 2.67 1.64 -1.43
C VAL A 49 2.80 2.56 -0.22
N VAL A 50 1.69 2.78 0.49
CA VAL A 50 1.60 3.62 1.69
C VAL A 50 1.41 2.73 2.90
N LYS A 51 2.16 2.98 3.98
CA LYS A 51 1.92 2.30 5.26
C LYS A 51 1.09 3.21 6.14
N VAL A 52 -0.07 2.72 6.57
CA VAL A 52 -0.97 3.43 7.46
C VAL A 52 -0.86 2.77 8.83
N GLU A 53 -0.29 3.52 9.76
CA GLU A 53 -0.16 3.12 11.18
C GLU A 53 -1.19 3.85 12.05
N ASP A 54 -1.97 4.73 11.43
CA ASP A 54 -2.97 5.56 12.06
C ASP A 54 -4.22 4.75 12.38
N ILE A 55 -4.52 4.61 13.67
CA ILE A 55 -5.63 3.78 14.16
C ILE A 55 -6.98 4.32 13.66
N GLU A 56 -7.15 5.64 13.61
CA GLU A 56 -8.40 6.26 13.15
C GLU A 56 -8.67 5.90 11.68
N THR A 57 -7.64 5.98 10.83
CA THR A 57 -7.73 5.57 9.43
C THR A 57 -8.08 4.09 9.30
N ILE A 58 -7.47 3.21 10.10
CA ILE A 58 -7.76 1.77 10.11
C ILE A 58 -9.24 1.49 10.49
N LEU A 59 -9.74 2.19 11.51
CA LEU A 59 -11.14 2.09 11.94
C LEU A 59 -12.11 2.65 10.90
N ASN A 60 -11.76 3.74 10.22
CA ASN A 60 -12.54 4.30 9.11
C ASN A 60 -12.68 3.33 7.93
N TYR A 61 -11.66 2.49 7.69
CA TYR A 61 -11.73 1.40 6.72
C TYR A 61 -12.57 0.19 7.20
N GLY A 62 -13.07 0.21 8.43
CA GLY A 62 -13.83 -0.91 9.02
C GLY A 62 -12.95 -2.11 9.39
N VAL A 63 -11.63 -1.92 9.48
CA VAL A 63 -10.70 -3.00 9.81
C VAL A 63 -10.58 -3.11 11.33
N MET A 64 -11.13 -4.17 11.91
CA MET A 64 -10.92 -4.48 13.32
C MET A 64 -9.65 -5.29 13.59
N VAL A 65 -9.13 -6.00 12.56
CA VAL A 65 -7.98 -6.90 12.71
C VAL A 65 -6.89 -6.52 11.72
N THR A 66 -5.76 -6.06 12.23
CA THR A 66 -4.55 -5.78 11.45
C THR A 66 -3.62 -7.00 11.44
N PRO A 67 -2.85 -7.25 10.37
CA PRO A 67 -2.62 -6.40 9.20
C PRO A 67 -3.75 -6.46 8.17
N ALA A 68 -4.03 -5.33 7.53
CA ALA A 68 -4.93 -5.24 6.39
C ALA A 68 -4.25 -4.56 5.19
N VAL A 69 -4.69 -4.94 3.99
CA VAL A 69 -4.22 -4.34 2.73
C VAL A 69 -5.41 -3.76 2.01
N VAL A 70 -5.29 -2.50 1.64
CA VAL A 70 -6.26 -1.73 0.88
C VAL A 70 -5.65 -1.47 -0.49
N VAL A 71 -6.42 -1.67 -1.55
CA VAL A 71 -6.02 -1.37 -2.92
C VAL A 71 -7.07 -0.44 -3.52
N ASP A 72 -6.66 0.74 -3.96
CA ASP A 72 -7.50 1.81 -4.50
C ASP A 72 -8.67 2.19 -3.56
N GLY A 73 -8.42 2.19 -2.24
CA GLY A 73 -9.41 2.50 -1.21
C GLY A 73 -10.31 1.31 -0.82
N GLU A 74 -10.16 0.15 -1.45
CA GLU A 74 -10.90 -1.07 -1.10
C GLU A 74 -10.06 -2.02 -0.25
N VAL A 75 -10.58 -2.42 0.92
CA VAL A 75 -9.95 -3.45 1.75
C VAL A 75 -10.01 -4.78 1.01
N LYS A 76 -8.85 -5.31 0.60
CA LYS A 76 -8.75 -6.62 -0.07
C LYS A 76 -8.54 -7.76 0.92
N ILE A 77 -7.83 -7.50 2.02
CA ILE A 77 -7.63 -8.47 3.09
C ILE A 77 -7.51 -7.74 4.44
N ALA A 78 -7.98 -8.39 5.50
CA ALA A 78 -7.79 -7.94 6.87
C ALA A 78 -7.51 -9.15 7.79
N GLY A 79 -6.65 -8.95 8.79
CA GLY A 79 -6.28 -9.96 9.78
C GLY A 79 -5.39 -11.11 9.30
N LYS A 80 -4.93 -11.08 8.04
CA LYS A 80 -4.10 -12.14 7.45
C LYS A 80 -3.01 -11.57 6.55
N VAL A 81 -1.87 -12.26 6.49
CA VAL A 81 -0.79 -11.98 5.53
C VAL A 81 -1.20 -12.59 4.19
N PRO A 82 -1.37 -11.80 3.12
CA PRO A 82 -1.67 -12.33 1.81
C PRO A 82 -0.46 -13.03 1.20
N ASP A 83 -0.73 -14.08 0.44
CA ASP A 83 0.27 -14.80 -0.35
C ASP A 83 0.60 -14.04 -1.64
N GLU A 84 1.76 -14.31 -2.25
CA GLU A 84 2.18 -13.69 -3.53
C GLU A 84 1.11 -13.85 -4.62
N LYS A 85 0.35 -14.96 -4.62
CA LYS A 85 -0.76 -15.21 -5.56
C LYS A 85 -1.93 -14.24 -5.36
N GLU A 86 -2.28 -13.91 -4.12
CA GLU A 86 -3.37 -12.98 -3.83
C GLU A 86 -2.96 -11.56 -4.19
N ILE A 87 -1.72 -11.19 -3.87
CA ILE A 87 -1.12 -9.91 -4.25
C ILE A 87 -1.12 -9.76 -5.79
N LYS A 88 -0.73 -10.81 -6.52
CA LYS A 88 -0.84 -10.84 -7.99
C LYS A 88 -2.27 -10.64 -8.45
N LYS A 89 -3.28 -11.31 -7.87
CA LYS A 89 -4.69 -11.07 -8.24
C LYS A 89 -5.16 -9.63 -8.08
N TRP A 90 -4.64 -8.91 -7.08
CA TRP A 90 -5.01 -7.50 -6.90
C TRP A 90 -4.28 -6.59 -7.86
N ILE A 91 -3.04 -6.95 -8.23
CA ILE A 91 -2.18 -6.12 -9.05
C ILE A 91 -2.35 -6.44 -10.55
N GLU A 92 -2.71 -7.66 -10.96
CA GLU A 92 -2.79 -8.16 -12.35
C GLU A 92 -3.74 -7.39 -13.27
#